data_AF-A0A962QS74-F1
#
_entry.id   AF-A0A962QS74-F1
#
_cell.length_a   1.000
_cell.length_b   1.000
_cell.length_c   1.000
_cell.angle_alpha   90.00
_cell.angle_beta   90.00
_cell.angle_gamma   90.00
#
_symmetry.space_group_name_H-M   'P 1'
#
loop_
_entity.id
_entity.type
_entity.pdbx_description
1 polymer ?
#
loop_
_entity_poly.entity_id
_entity_poly.type
_entity_poly.pdbx_seq_one_letter_code
_entity_poly.pdbx_strand_id
1 'polypeptide(L)'
;MLEAYRKHVEERATLGIPPLPLNAEQVNELVQLLKSPPAGEEKALVELLTDRVPPGVDEAAYVKAGFLAAVAKGEAASPLIDKRKAVELLGTMLGGYNIQPLIELLDDAALGELAAEKLKFTLLMFDAFHDVEEKAKAGNANAKAVIQSWADAEWFTRKPKVA
;
A
#
# COMPACT_ATOMS: atom_id res chain seq x y z
N MET A 1 -7.77 -0.45 20.60
CA MET A 1 -7.08 -1.34 19.64
C MET A 1 -6.02 -2.29 20.23
N LEU A 2 -4.82 -1.80 20.59
CA LEU A 2 -3.62 -2.66 20.76
C LEU A 2 -3.76 -3.76 21.82
N GLU A 3 -4.29 -3.43 22.99
CA GLU A 3 -4.48 -4.41 24.07
C GLU A 3 -5.45 -5.53 23.66
N ALA A 4 -6.58 -5.17 23.06
CA ALA A 4 -7.54 -6.13 22.52
C ALA A 4 -6.91 -7.00 21.42
N TYR A 5 -6.08 -6.41 20.54
CA TYR A 5 -5.37 -7.15 19.51
C TYR A 5 -4.35 -8.14 20.11
N ARG A 6 -3.59 -7.74 21.13
CA ARG A 6 -2.63 -8.62 21.82
C ARG A 6 -3.32 -9.80 22.48
N LYS A 7 -4.45 -9.56 23.16
CA LYS A 7 -5.25 -10.62 23.75
C LYS A 7 -5.74 -11.62 22.68
N HIS A 8 -6.20 -11.13 21.53
CA HIS A 8 -6.58 -11.98 20.39
C HIS A 8 -5.40 -12.80 19.84
N VAL A 9 -4.21 -12.22 19.77
CA VAL A 9 -2.99 -12.94 19.38
C VAL A 9 -2.70 -14.10 20.35
N GLU A 10 -2.78 -13.85 21.66
CA GLU A 10 -2.58 -14.89 22.68
C GLU A 10 -3.63 -15.99 22.58
N GLU A 11 -4.92 -15.63 22.48
CA GLU A 11 -6.03 -16.57 22.32
C GLU A 11 -5.84 -17.48 21.09
N ARG A 12 -5.48 -16.90 19.94
CA ARG A 12 -5.21 -17.66 18.70
C ARG A 12 -3.95 -18.51 18.82
N ALA A 13 -2.92 -18.05 19.53
CA ALA A 13 -1.71 -18.81 19.76
C ALA A 13 -1.95 -20.08 20.59
N THR A 14 -2.91 -20.08 21.54
CA THR A 14 -3.30 -21.30 22.27
C THR A 14 -3.86 -22.40 21.37
N LEU A 15 -4.37 -22.00 20.19
CA LEU A 15 -4.91 -22.89 19.17
C LEU A 15 -3.88 -23.21 18.07
N GLY A 16 -2.65 -22.70 18.16
CA GLY A 16 -1.59 -22.91 17.16
C GLY A 16 -1.81 -22.22 15.81
N ILE A 17 -2.63 -21.16 15.79
CA ILE A 17 -3.03 -20.46 14.55
C ILE A 17 -2.70 -18.96 14.63
N PRO A 18 -2.40 -18.29 13.49
CA PRO A 18 -2.04 -16.86 13.48
C PRO A 18 -3.24 -15.98 13.86
N PRO A 19 -3.09 -14.72 14.34
CA PRO A 19 -4.24 -13.84 14.54
C PRO A 19 -5.02 -13.61 13.23
N LEU A 20 -6.30 -13.26 13.36
CA LEU A 20 -7.09 -12.79 12.21
C LEU A 20 -6.52 -11.46 11.67
N PRO A 21 -6.70 -11.17 10.38
CA PRO A 21 -6.43 -9.83 9.83
C PRO A 21 -7.26 -8.76 10.54
N LEU A 22 -6.77 -7.51 10.49
CA LEU A 22 -7.47 -6.36 11.02
C LEU A 22 -8.72 -6.07 10.17
N ASN A 23 -9.83 -5.77 10.85
CA ASN A 23 -11.03 -5.26 10.21
C ASN A 23 -10.96 -3.72 10.03
N ALA A 24 -11.96 -3.13 9.35
CA ALA A 24 -11.99 -1.69 9.06
C ALA A 24 -11.98 -0.80 10.32
N GLU A 25 -12.67 -1.19 11.38
CA GLU A 25 -12.69 -0.46 12.65
C GLU A 25 -11.29 -0.44 13.30
N GLN A 26 -10.62 -1.59 13.35
CA GLN A 26 -9.26 -1.71 13.88
C GLN A 26 -8.24 -0.92 13.05
N VAL A 27 -8.39 -0.88 11.71
CA VAL A 27 -7.51 -0.06 10.87
C VAL A 27 -7.79 1.43 11.06
N ASN A 28 -9.04 1.85 11.28
CA ASN A 28 -9.36 3.24 11.64
C ASN A 28 -8.70 3.64 12.97
N GLU A 29 -8.78 2.80 13.99
CA GLU A 29 -8.08 3.04 15.27
C GLU A 29 -6.55 3.05 15.08
N LEU A 30 -6.00 2.13 14.26
CA LEU A 30 -4.58 2.09 13.92
C LEU A 30 -4.11 3.39 13.27
N VAL A 31 -4.90 3.97 12.37
CA VAL A 31 -4.59 5.25 11.72
C VAL A 31 -4.46 6.38 12.75
N GLN A 32 -5.30 6.42 13.79
CA GLN A 32 -5.16 7.42 14.85
C GLN A 32 -3.88 7.21 15.65
N LEU A 33 -3.53 5.97 15.97
CA LEU A 33 -2.27 5.64 16.64
C LEU A 33 -1.04 5.96 15.77
N LEU A 34 -1.11 5.76 14.46
CA LEU A 34 -0.02 6.12 13.54
C LEU A 34 0.17 7.64 13.45
N LYS A 35 -0.88 8.44 13.64
CA LYS A 35 -0.79 9.91 13.70
C LYS A 35 -0.19 10.40 15.03
N SER A 36 -0.49 9.71 16.12
CA SER A 36 -0.05 10.05 17.48
C SER A 36 0.40 8.79 18.24
N PRO A 37 1.61 8.26 17.94
CA PRO A 37 2.02 6.96 18.46
C PRO A 37 2.34 7.00 19.95
N PRO A 38 1.86 6.03 20.74
CA PRO A 38 2.36 5.82 22.09
C PRO A 38 3.85 5.44 22.06
N ALA A 39 4.61 5.91 23.04
CA ALA A 39 6.04 5.63 23.13
C ALA A 39 6.30 4.12 23.25
N GLY A 40 7.23 3.61 22.44
CA GLY A 40 7.63 2.19 22.43
C GLY A 40 6.73 1.28 21.58
N GLU A 41 5.65 1.82 20.99
CA GLU A 41 4.72 1.07 20.14
C GLU A 41 4.97 1.27 18.64
N GLU A 42 5.93 2.13 18.27
CA GLU A 42 6.11 2.64 16.91
C GLU A 42 6.29 1.51 15.89
N LYS A 43 7.19 0.56 16.20
CA LYS A 43 7.47 -0.58 15.35
C LYS A 43 6.24 -1.48 15.18
N ALA A 44 5.54 -1.77 16.26
CA ALA A 44 4.36 -2.63 16.24
C ALA A 44 3.24 -2.00 15.37
N LEU A 45 3.02 -0.69 15.46
CA LEU A 45 2.03 0.01 14.64
C LEU A 45 2.33 -0.09 13.14
N VAL A 46 3.59 0.10 12.74
CA VAL A 46 4.01 -0.02 11.34
C VAL A 46 3.89 -1.47 10.85
N GLU A 47 4.25 -2.46 11.66
CA GLU A 47 4.09 -3.88 11.32
C GLU A 47 2.61 -4.27 11.13
N LEU A 48 1.72 -3.79 12.02
CA LEU A 48 0.27 -4.03 11.88
C LEU A 48 -0.27 -3.47 10.56
N LEU A 49 0.12 -2.24 10.21
CA LEU A 49 -0.33 -1.63 8.95
C LEU A 49 0.23 -2.38 7.75
N THR A 50 1.48 -2.84 7.83
CA THR A 50 2.19 -3.48 6.72
C THR A 50 1.61 -4.87 6.44
N ASP A 51 1.47 -5.70 7.49
CA ASP A 51 1.30 -7.16 7.34
C ASP A 51 -0.04 -7.70 7.82
N ARG A 52 -0.86 -6.89 8.51
CA ARG A 52 -2.12 -7.36 9.14
C ARG A 52 -3.38 -6.79 8.53
N VAL A 53 -3.29 -6.01 7.45
CA VAL A 53 -4.47 -5.51 6.71
C VAL A 53 -4.65 -6.31 5.43
N PRO A 54 -5.85 -6.86 5.15
CA PRO A 54 -6.15 -7.49 3.88
C PRO A 54 -5.83 -6.58 2.68
N PRO A 55 -5.33 -7.12 1.55
CA PRO A 55 -5.17 -6.36 0.31
C PRO A 55 -6.49 -6.22 -0.46
N GLY A 56 -6.48 -5.60 -1.63
CA GLY A 56 -7.63 -5.61 -2.53
C GLY A 56 -8.70 -4.58 -2.18
N VAL A 57 -9.96 -5.02 -2.29
CA VAL A 57 -11.17 -4.20 -2.09
C VAL A 57 -11.88 -4.49 -0.76
N ASP A 58 -11.16 -5.04 0.21
CA ASP A 58 -11.66 -5.20 1.58
C ASP A 58 -11.88 -3.83 2.25
N GLU A 59 -12.84 -3.75 3.17
CA GLU A 59 -13.16 -2.49 3.87
C GLU A 59 -11.97 -1.97 4.70
N ALA A 60 -11.14 -2.85 5.27
CA ALA A 60 -9.93 -2.46 5.96
C ALA A 60 -8.85 -1.95 4.99
N ALA A 61 -8.79 -2.54 3.79
CA ALA A 61 -7.92 -2.07 2.71
C ALA A 61 -8.32 -0.67 2.24
N TYR A 62 -9.63 -0.36 2.18
CA TYR A 62 -10.13 0.97 1.84
C TYR A 62 -9.59 2.03 2.80
N VAL A 63 -9.69 1.79 4.12
CA VAL A 63 -9.17 2.69 5.15
C VAL A 63 -7.66 2.86 5.04
N LYS A 64 -6.91 1.75 4.87
CA LYS A 64 -5.45 1.77 4.70
C LYS A 64 -5.04 2.58 3.46
N ALA A 65 -5.67 2.33 2.31
CA ALA A 65 -5.35 3.02 1.07
C ALA A 65 -5.63 4.53 1.19
N GLY A 66 -6.78 4.90 1.76
CA GLY A 66 -7.14 6.31 1.98
C GLY A 66 -6.14 7.05 2.86
N PHE A 67 -5.73 6.44 3.98
CA PHE A 67 -4.72 7.03 4.86
C PHE A 67 -3.36 7.17 4.17
N LEU A 68 -2.87 6.12 3.50
CA LEU A 68 -1.57 6.15 2.80
C LEU A 68 -1.57 7.17 1.66
N ALA A 69 -2.67 7.27 0.90
CA ALA A 69 -2.83 8.27 -0.15
C ALA A 69 -2.78 9.69 0.43
N ALA A 70 -3.50 9.96 1.52
CA ALA A 70 -3.48 11.26 2.19
C ALA A 70 -2.08 11.62 2.70
N VAL A 71 -1.32 10.66 3.24
CA VAL A 71 0.08 10.88 3.65
C VAL A 71 0.96 11.21 2.45
N ALA A 72 0.88 10.43 1.36
CA ALA A 72 1.67 10.66 0.15
C ALA A 72 1.40 12.07 -0.44
N LYS A 73 0.14 12.50 -0.45
CA LYS A 73 -0.29 13.83 -0.92
C LYS A 73 0.01 14.96 0.06
N GLY A 74 0.33 14.65 1.32
CA GLY A 74 0.57 15.64 2.38
C GLY A 74 -0.71 16.24 2.99
N GLU A 75 -1.84 15.57 2.81
CA GLU A 75 -3.15 15.90 3.41
C GLU A 75 -3.28 15.32 4.83
N ALA A 76 -2.46 14.32 5.15
CA ALA A 76 -2.30 13.77 6.49
C ALA A 76 -0.81 13.63 6.83
N ALA A 77 -0.49 13.58 8.13
CA ALA A 77 0.86 13.37 8.62
C ALA A 77 0.92 12.24 9.64
N SER A 78 2.04 11.52 9.66
CA SER A 78 2.40 10.54 10.67
C SER A 78 3.89 10.69 10.97
N PRO A 79 4.33 10.68 12.24
CA PRO A 79 5.75 10.64 12.57
C PRO A 79 6.43 9.31 12.19
N LEU A 80 5.65 8.27 11.84
CA LEU A 80 6.16 6.92 11.56
C LEU A 80 6.15 6.56 10.08
N ILE A 81 5.36 7.25 9.27
CA ILE A 81 5.18 6.97 7.85
C ILE A 81 5.36 8.29 7.10
N ASP A 82 6.51 8.42 6.44
CA ASP A 82 6.75 9.52 5.52
C ASP A 82 6.06 9.28 4.16
N LYS A 83 6.13 10.29 3.29
CA LYS A 83 5.52 10.23 1.95
C LYS A 83 6.04 9.06 1.11
N ARG A 84 7.35 8.78 1.14
CA ARG A 84 7.94 7.68 0.34
C ARG A 84 7.46 6.33 0.87
N LYS A 85 7.46 6.15 2.20
CA LYS A 85 6.97 4.94 2.84
C LYS A 85 5.50 4.69 2.56
N ALA A 86 4.69 5.75 2.47
CA ALA A 86 3.30 5.63 2.10
C ALA A 86 3.11 5.05 0.68
N VAL A 87 3.89 5.53 -0.29
CA VAL A 87 3.89 5.00 -1.67
C VAL A 87 4.39 3.56 -1.72
N GLU A 88 5.43 3.22 -0.94
CA GLU A 88 5.89 1.83 -0.82
C GLU A 88 4.78 0.89 -0.34
N LEU A 89 4.04 1.30 0.70
CA LEU A 89 2.96 0.52 1.28
C LEU A 89 1.73 0.43 0.37
N LEU A 90 1.40 1.48 -0.37
CA LEU A 90 0.38 1.41 -1.43
C LEU A 90 0.76 0.35 -2.47
N GLY A 91 2.05 0.25 -2.82
CA GLY A 91 2.57 -0.75 -3.76
C GLY A 91 2.42 -2.21 -3.32
N THR A 92 2.17 -2.50 -2.04
CA THR A 92 2.02 -3.89 -1.54
C THR A 92 0.58 -4.36 -1.45
N MET A 93 -0.40 -3.51 -1.75
CA MET A 93 -1.83 -3.80 -1.56
C MET A 93 -2.45 -4.65 -2.69
N LEU A 94 -1.61 -5.19 -3.59
CA LEU A 94 -1.93 -6.05 -4.74
C LEU A 94 -2.80 -5.43 -5.86
N GLY A 95 -3.78 -4.63 -5.52
CA GLY A 95 -4.73 -3.98 -6.42
C GLY A 95 -5.97 -3.47 -5.68
N GLY A 96 -6.88 -2.80 -6.40
CA GLY A 96 -8.07 -2.20 -5.80
C GLY A 96 -7.83 -0.74 -5.39
N TYR A 97 -8.07 -0.41 -4.11
CA TYR A 97 -8.09 0.98 -3.65
C TYR A 97 -6.73 1.71 -3.70
N ASN A 98 -5.62 0.99 -3.88
CA ASN A 98 -4.28 1.56 -4.03
C ASN A 98 -3.96 2.05 -5.45
N ILE A 99 -4.72 1.63 -6.47
CA ILE A 99 -4.38 1.86 -7.88
C ILE A 99 -4.45 3.34 -8.25
N GLN A 100 -5.60 3.97 -8.06
CA GLN A 100 -5.79 5.38 -8.43
C GLN A 100 -4.80 6.32 -7.71
N PRO A 101 -4.56 6.18 -6.39
CA PRO A 101 -3.51 6.96 -5.73
C PRO A 101 -2.12 6.80 -6.37
N LEU A 102 -1.72 5.60 -6.77
CA LEU A 102 -0.43 5.38 -7.44
C LEU A 102 -0.39 6.00 -8.84
N ILE A 103 -1.49 5.95 -9.60
CA ILE A 103 -1.58 6.55 -10.94
C ILE A 103 -1.51 8.08 -10.86
N GLU A 104 -2.22 8.69 -9.91
CA GLU A 104 -2.17 10.14 -9.67
C GLU A 104 -0.76 10.60 -9.32
N LEU A 105 -0.04 9.82 -8.51
CA LEU A 105 1.32 10.14 -8.10
C LEU A 105 2.34 10.07 -9.25
N LEU A 106 2.01 9.51 -10.43
CA LEU A 106 2.90 9.52 -11.59
C LEU A 106 3.28 10.94 -12.04
N ASP A 107 2.46 11.95 -11.74
CA ASP A 107 2.74 13.35 -12.04
C ASP A 107 3.53 14.07 -10.93
N ASP A 108 3.72 13.44 -9.77
CA ASP A 108 4.43 14.04 -8.65
C ASP A 108 5.94 14.06 -8.89
N ALA A 109 6.56 15.23 -8.75
CA ALA A 109 7.98 15.43 -9.04
C ALA A 109 8.93 14.65 -8.11
N ALA A 110 8.51 14.34 -6.88
CA ALA A 110 9.32 13.65 -5.88
C ALA A 110 8.97 12.16 -5.75
N LEU A 111 7.72 11.80 -6.03
CA LEU A 111 7.17 10.46 -5.79
C LEU A 111 6.87 9.69 -7.09
N GLY A 112 6.81 10.35 -8.24
CA GLY A 112 6.35 9.73 -9.49
C GLY A 112 7.22 8.57 -9.98
N GLU A 113 8.53 8.63 -9.79
CA GLU A 113 9.42 7.51 -10.11
C GLU A 113 9.14 6.30 -9.20
N LEU A 114 8.92 6.53 -7.91
CA LEU A 114 8.60 5.47 -6.94
C LEU A 114 7.22 4.87 -7.23
N ALA A 115 6.23 5.71 -7.55
CA ALA A 115 4.89 5.26 -7.91
C ALA A 115 4.91 4.41 -9.18
N ALA A 116 5.66 4.83 -10.21
CA ALA A 116 5.92 4.03 -11.39
C ALA A 116 6.57 2.70 -11.04
N GLU A 117 7.61 2.70 -10.21
CA GLU A 117 8.29 1.48 -9.79
C GLU A 117 7.33 0.48 -9.12
N LYS A 118 6.32 0.95 -8.37
CA LYS A 118 5.29 0.07 -7.80
C LYS A 118 4.31 -0.43 -8.86
N LEU A 119 3.81 0.46 -9.72
CA LEU A 119 2.85 0.11 -10.79
C LEU A 119 3.40 -0.91 -11.80
N LYS A 120 4.71 -0.88 -12.10
CA LYS A 120 5.39 -1.86 -12.96
C LYS A 120 5.13 -3.32 -12.55
N PHE A 121 4.86 -3.57 -11.28
CA PHE A 121 4.68 -4.91 -10.72
C PHE A 121 3.27 -5.19 -10.20
N THR A 122 2.36 -4.24 -10.41
CA THR A 122 0.94 -4.39 -10.09
C THR A 122 0.24 -5.07 -11.26
N LEU A 123 -0.30 -6.27 -11.03
CA LEU A 123 -0.96 -7.06 -12.08
C LEU A 123 -2.44 -6.74 -12.22
N LEU A 124 -3.08 -6.35 -11.11
CA LEU A 124 -4.53 -6.13 -11.02
C LEU A 124 -4.92 -4.71 -11.50
N MET A 125 -4.41 -4.29 -12.66
CA MET A 125 -4.67 -2.97 -13.25
C MET A 125 -6.04 -2.89 -13.93
N PHE A 126 -6.49 -3.97 -14.58
CA PHE A 126 -7.74 -4.01 -15.34
C PHE A 126 -7.92 -2.76 -16.22
N ASP A 127 -9.08 -2.10 -16.18
CA ASP A 127 -9.37 -0.91 -16.98
C ASP A 127 -8.50 0.30 -16.61
N ALA A 128 -7.94 0.36 -15.40
CA ALA A 128 -7.03 1.43 -14.98
C ALA A 128 -5.69 1.40 -15.74
N PHE A 129 -5.44 0.36 -16.54
CA PHE A 129 -4.41 0.39 -17.57
C PHE A 129 -4.55 1.61 -18.50
N HIS A 130 -5.79 1.96 -18.88
CA HIS A 130 -6.05 3.06 -19.81
C HIS A 130 -5.67 4.42 -19.22
N ASP A 131 -5.82 4.61 -17.91
CA ASP A 131 -5.42 5.84 -17.23
C ASP A 131 -3.90 6.05 -17.30
N VAL A 132 -3.12 4.97 -17.16
CA VAL A 132 -1.65 5.00 -17.32
C VAL A 132 -1.28 5.22 -18.79
N GLU A 133 -1.99 4.56 -19.71
CA GLU A 133 -1.78 4.72 -21.15
C GLU A 133 -2.04 6.17 -21.61
N GLU A 134 -3.11 6.79 -21.11
CA GLU A 134 -3.46 8.18 -21.40
C GLU A 134 -2.35 9.14 -20.92
N LYS A 135 -1.88 8.98 -19.68
CA LYS A 135 -0.74 9.76 -19.16
C LYS A 135 0.52 9.56 -20.01
N ALA A 136 0.79 8.34 -20.44
CA ALA A 136 1.94 8.04 -21.30
C ALA A 136 1.82 8.74 -22.67
N LYS A 137 0.63 8.71 -23.29
CA LYS A 137 0.32 9.42 -24.56
C LYS A 137 0.41 10.94 -24.39
N ALA A 138 0.04 11.47 -23.22
CA ALA A 138 0.18 12.88 -22.86
C ALA A 138 1.63 13.30 -22.56
N GLY A 139 2.59 12.37 -22.56
CA GLY A 139 4.01 12.67 -22.44
C GLY A 139 4.64 12.41 -21.07
N ASN A 140 3.88 11.91 -20.07
CA ASN A 140 4.42 11.59 -18.76
C ASN A 140 5.48 10.48 -18.86
N ALA A 141 6.73 10.79 -18.47
CA ALA A 141 7.87 9.87 -18.56
C ALA A 141 7.74 8.65 -17.63
N ASN A 142 7.19 8.84 -16.43
CA ASN A 142 6.95 7.78 -15.47
C ASN A 142 5.91 6.79 -16.03
N ALA A 143 4.80 7.29 -16.58
CA ALA A 143 3.77 6.47 -17.21
C ALA A 143 4.31 5.68 -18.42
N LYS A 144 5.12 6.31 -19.29
CA LYS A 144 5.80 5.60 -20.39
C LYS A 144 6.69 4.47 -19.89
N ALA A 145 7.45 4.70 -18.81
CA ALA A 145 8.30 3.68 -18.20
C ALA A 145 7.48 2.51 -17.63
N VAL A 146 6.28 2.77 -17.10
CA VAL A 146 5.35 1.71 -16.64
C VAL A 146 4.86 0.87 -17.83
N ILE A 147 4.36 1.50 -18.89
CA ILE A 147 3.88 0.81 -20.10
C ILE A 147 4.99 -0.06 -20.71
N GLN A 148 6.22 0.47 -20.81
CA GLN A 148 7.35 -0.28 -21.36
C GLN A 148 7.70 -1.50 -20.50
N SER A 149 7.76 -1.34 -19.17
CA SER A 149 8.04 -2.44 -18.24
C SER A 149 6.99 -3.56 -18.31
N TRP A 150 5.70 -3.20 -18.47
CA TRP A 150 4.64 -4.18 -18.69
C TRP A 150 4.81 -4.92 -20.01
N ALA A 151 5.17 -4.21 -21.10
CA ALA A 151 5.43 -4.81 -22.41
C ALA A 151 6.63 -5.76 -22.38
N ASP A 152 7.68 -5.40 -21.64
CA ASP A 152 8.88 -6.22 -21.43
C ASP A 152 8.67 -7.35 -20.42
N ALA A 153 7.45 -7.47 -19.87
CA ALA A 153 7.05 -8.46 -18.87
C ALA A 153 7.97 -8.50 -17.64
N GLU A 154 8.49 -7.35 -17.18
CA GLU A 154 9.38 -7.28 -16.02
C GLU A 154 8.73 -7.82 -14.74
N TRP A 155 7.40 -7.75 -14.63
CA TRP A 155 6.62 -8.37 -13.55
C TRP A 155 6.78 -9.90 -13.47
N PHE A 156 7.08 -10.54 -14.59
CA PHE A 156 7.34 -11.97 -14.71
C PHE A 156 8.85 -12.26 -14.67
N THR A 157 9.62 -11.59 -15.52
CA THR A 157 11.05 -11.92 -15.76
C THR A 157 11.96 -11.59 -14.57
N ARG A 158 11.56 -10.69 -13.66
CA ARG A 158 12.29 -10.44 -12.41
C ARG A 158 12.23 -11.59 -11.41
N LYS A 159 11.23 -12.48 -11.52
CA LYS A 159 11.04 -13.56 -10.57
C LYS A 159 12.06 -14.68 -10.83
N PRO A 160 12.55 -15.36 -9.79
CA PRO A 160 13.40 -16.53 -9.98
C PRO A 160 12.72 -17.55 -10.89
N LYS A 161 13.50 -18.15 -11.80
CA LYS A 161 13.04 -19.31 -12.56
C LYS A 161 12.79 -20.47 -11.60
N VAL A 162 11.81 -21.31 -11.92
CA VAL A 162 11.60 -22.58 -11.22
C VAL A 162 12.88 -23.42 -11.36
N ALA A 163 13.36 -23.95 -10.24
CA ALA A 163 14.54 -24.80 -10.16
C ALA A 163 14.26 -26.22 -10.70
#